data_AF-A0A8S3AWB1-F1
#
_entry.id   AF-A0A8S3AWB1-F1
#
_cell.length_a   1.000
_cell.length_b   1.000
_cell.length_c   1.000
_cell.angle_alpha   90.00
_cell.angle_beta   90.00
_cell.angle_gamma   90.00
#
_symmetry.space_group_name_H-M   'P 1'
#
loop_
_entity.id
_entity.type
_entity.pdbx_description
1 polymer ?
#
loop_
_entity_poly.entity_id
_entity_poly.type
_entity_poly.pdbx_seq_one_letter_code
_entity_poly.pdbx_strand_id
1 'polypeptide(L)'
;MMISYYKLKVPLVIFKREKEIARKLEFEGSWLIDQPSENGSWILSYLSREWHKLVISSKSFPDSYWDKFVKKKVRNKYSDQFDYDELTRFLGMEKNDTSGKFEIVKPIETGLWAKIKSIDMRYQVWKWGVIFTDNSFLYVFFYFLFSVVGNFAFFVYAIHLLDVAISIKSLSTILKSITHNGRQLMLTIMLMTVVVYLYTVVAFNFFRKFYTKEEDEEREENCKDMFTTFLMRSKKLIAIDETECLSPSQSPENSFLQPSSTKLTITKTYSNKGKFMLIVNGYNLQF
;
A
#
# COMPACT_ATOMS: atom_id res chain seq x y z
N MET A 1 -2.20 10.38 -22.39
CA MET A 1 -3.06 9.50 -21.57
C MET A 1 -3.90 10.26 -20.54
N MET A 2 -3.32 11.12 -19.68
CA MET A 2 -4.12 11.85 -18.68
C MET A 2 -5.20 12.77 -19.28
N ILE A 3 -4.85 13.54 -20.32
CA ILE A 3 -5.80 14.48 -20.95
C ILE A 3 -6.95 13.74 -21.64
N SER A 4 -6.66 12.63 -22.34
CA SER A 4 -7.69 11.82 -22.99
C SER A 4 -8.62 11.15 -21.96
N TYR A 5 -8.07 10.64 -20.86
CA TYR A 5 -8.86 10.12 -19.74
C TYR A 5 -9.80 11.20 -19.17
N TYR A 6 -9.31 12.42 -18.97
CA TYR A 6 -10.09 13.53 -18.45
C TYR A 6 -11.23 13.96 -19.38
N LYS A 7 -11.03 13.92 -20.70
CA LYS A 7 -12.07 14.33 -21.66
C LYS A 7 -13.10 13.25 -21.95
N LEU A 8 -12.72 11.97 -21.92
CA LEU A 8 -13.60 10.87 -22.30
C LEU A 8 -14.22 10.14 -21.10
N LYS A 9 -13.39 9.74 -20.13
CA LYS A 9 -13.81 8.81 -19.08
C LYS A 9 -14.33 9.52 -17.83
N VAL A 10 -13.73 10.66 -17.45
CA VAL A 10 -14.18 11.42 -16.27
C VAL A 10 -15.65 11.85 -16.35
N PRO A 11 -16.17 12.42 -17.46
CA PRO A 11 -17.58 12.80 -17.53
C PRO A 11 -18.53 11.62 -17.33
N LEU A 12 -18.16 10.44 -17.84
CA LEU A 12 -18.95 9.22 -17.70
C LEU A 12 -18.97 8.69 -16.26
N VAL A 13 -17.83 8.71 -15.58
CA VAL A 13 -17.72 8.30 -14.17
C VAL A 13 -18.54 9.23 -13.28
N ILE A 14 -18.41 10.54 -13.46
CA ILE A 14 -19.20 11.53 -12.73
C ILE A 14 -20.70 11.37 -13.01
N PHE A 15 -21.09 11.19 -14.28
CA PHE A 15 -22.48 10.94 -14.65
C PHE A 15 -23.07 9.71 -13.95
N LYS A 16 -22.36 8.58 -13.97
CA LYS A 16 -22.82 7.34 -13.32
C LYS A 16 -23.03 7.55 -11.82
N ARG A 17 -22.11 8.27 -11.19
CA ARG A 17 -22.13 8.53 -9.75
C ARG A 17 -23.22 9.52 -9.35
N GLU A 18 -23.40 10.61 -10.08
CA GLU A 18 -24.53 11.55 -9.86
C GLU A 18 -25.88 10.87 -10.07
N LYS A 19 -26.01 10.05 -11.12
CA LYS A 19 -27.22 9.26 -11.40
C LYS A 19 -27.58 8.33 -10.24
N GLU A 20 -26.60 7.67 -9.63
CA GLU A 20 -26.84 6.79 -8.49
C GLU A 20 -27.32 7.57 -7.26
N ILE A 21 -26.69 8.70 -6.94
CA ILE A 21 -27.11 9.55 -5.83
C ILE A 21 -28.52 10.09 -6.06
N ALA A 22 -28.80 10.60 -7.25
CA ALA A 22 -30.11 11.15 -7.60
C ALA A 22 -31.22 10.10 -7.40
N ARG A 23 -30.99 8.87 -7.84
CA ARG A 23 -31.96 7.77 -7.67
C ARG A 23 -32.13 7.34 -6.22
N LYS A 24 -31.04 7.17 -5.47
CA LYS A 24 -31.10 6.81 -4.04
C LYS A 24 -31.80 7.90 -3.22
N LEU A 25 -31.58 9.17 -3.57
CA LEU A 25 -32.25 10.30 -2.94
C LEU A 25 -33.75 10.35 -3.29
N GLU A 26 -34.11 10.12 -4.56
CA GLU A 26 -35.49 10.18 -5.04
C GLU A 26 -36.35 8.99 -4.59
N PHE A 27 -35.81 7.77 -4.61
CA PHE A 27 -36.57 6.55 -4.35
C PHE A 27 -36.48 6.09 -2.90
N GLU A 28 -35.27 6.07 -2.34
CA GLU A 28 -35.00 5.48 -1.01
C GLU A 28 -35.05 6.52 0.10
N GLY A 29 -35.01 7.82 -0.23
CA GLY A 29 -34.83 8.88 0.77
C GLY A 29 -33.51 8.70 1.53
N SER A 30 -32.54 8.03 0.91
CA SER A 30 -31.21 7.83 1.49
C SER A 30 -30.63 9.20 1.85
N TRP A 31 -29.95 9.31 2.99
CA TRP A 31 -29.46 10.57 3.58
C TRP A 31 -30.49 11.50 4.24
N LEU A 32 -31.80 11.32 4.00
CA LEU A 32 -32.89 12.03 4.72
C LEU A 32 -33.32 11.26 5.97
N ILE A 33 -33.41 9.93 5.85
CA ILE A 33 -33.77 9.03 6.95
C ILE A 33 -32.47 8.47 7.54
N ASP A 34 -32.25 8.66 8.84
CA ASP A 34 -31.10 8.09 9.55
C ASP A 34 -31.29 6.57 9.68
N GLN A 35 -30.75 5.82 8.73
CA GLN A 35 -30.64 4.36 8.82
C GLN A 35 -29.26 3.99 9.40
N PRO A 36 -29.20 3.17 10.47
CA PRO A 36 -27.93 2.67 10.97
C PRO A 36 -27.30 1.74 9.92
N SER A 37 -26.04 1.98 9.57
CA SER A 37 -25.30 1.05 8.70
C SER A 37 -24.90 -0.18 9.52
N GLU A 38 -25.46 -1.35 9.21
CA GLU A 38 -25.17 -2.62 9.90
C GLU A 38 -23.77 -3.20 9.59
N ASN A 39 -23.04 -2.60 8.65
CA ASN A 39 -21.74 -3.10 8.21
C ASN A 39 -20.59 -2.67 9.14
N GLY A 40 -19.70 -3.61 9.48
CA GLY A 40 -18.62 -3.47 10.49
C GLY A 40 -17.53 -2.41 10.26
N SER A 41 -17.67 -1.50 9.29
CA SER A 41 -16.80 -0.32 9.13
C SER A 41 -17.61 0.96 9.22
N TRP A 42 -18.10 1.24 10.44
CA TRP A 42 -18.92 2.41 10.76
C TRP A 42 -18.30 3.75 10.33
N ILE A 43 -16.96 3.85 10.33
CA ILE A 43 -16.25 5.09 9.99
C ILE A 43 -16.30 5.39 8.49
N LEU A 44 -16.19 4.36 7.64
CA LEU A 44 -16.22 4.52 6.18
C LEU A 44 -17.64 4.80 5.68
N SER A 45 -18.64 4.16 6.28
CA SER A 45 -20.05 4.45 5.96
C SER A 45 -20.43 5.87 6.36
N TYR A 46 -20.01 6.31 7.56
CA TYR A 46 -20.21 7.69 8.01
C TYR A 46 -19.54 8.70 7.06
N LEU A 47 -18.27 8.50 6.70
CA LEU A 47 -17.56 9.40 5.82
C LEU A 47 -18.18 9.46 4.41
N SER A 48 -18.57 8.31 3.85
CA SER A 48 -19.27 8.26 2.55
C SER A 48 -20.60 8.99 2.61
N ARG A 49 -21.32 8.91 3.73
CA ARG A 49 -22.60 9.59 3.93
C ARG A 49 -22.41 11.10 3.94
N GLU A 50 -21.46 11.61 4.72
CA GLU A 50 -21.17 13.04 4.78
C GLU A 50 -20.62 13.56 3.45
N TRP A 51 -19.82 12.75 2.75
CA TRP A 51 -19.35 13.05 1.41
C TRP A 51 -20.49 13.18 0.38
N HIS A 52 -21.56 12.41 0.55
CA HIS A 52 -22.75 12.50 -0.31
C HIS A 52 -23.65 13.68 0.07
N LYS A 53 -23.82 13.96 1.37
CA LYS A 53 -24.52 15.17 1.85
C LYS A 53 -23.85 16.46 1.36
N LEU A 54 -22.53 16.46 1.27
CA LEU A 54 -21.76 17.60 0.76
C LEU A 54 -22.13 17.95 -0.69
N VAL A 55 -22.31 16.96 -1.57
CA VAL A 55 -22.75 17.23 -2.96
C VAL A 55 -24.23 17.52 -3.07
N ILE A 56 -25.08 16.89 -2.26
CA ILE A 56 -26.53 17.13 -2.31
C ILE A 56 -26.85 18.57 -1.90
N SER A 57 -26.13 19.10 -0.91
CA SER A 57 -26.24 20.49 -0.44
C SER A 57 -25.53 21.52 -1.32
N SER A 58 -24.79 21.09 -2.35
CA SER A 58 -24.15 22.00 -3.31
C SER A 58 -25.18 22.55 -4.29
N LYS A 59 -25.04 23.83 -4.67
CA LYS A 59 -25.94 24.51 -5.60
C LYS A 59 -25.87 23.92 -7.01
N SER A 60 -24.68 23.52 -7.45
CA SER A 60 -24.44 22.99 -8.79
C SER A 60 -24.96 21.56 -9.00
N PHE A 61 -25.36 20.84 -7.95
CA PHE A 61 -25.90 19.50 -8.10
C PHE A 61 -27.36 19.53 -8.61
N PRO A 62 -27.73 18.75 -9.64
CA PRO A 62 -26.89 17.92 -10.50
C PRO A 62 -26.34 18.67 -11.74
N ASP A 63 -25.03 18.59 -12.00
CA ASP A 63 -24.36 19.29 -13.12
C ASP A 63 -24.14 18.37 -14.33
N SER A 64 -23.71 17.13 -14.12
CA SER A 64 -23.42 16.18 -15.21
C SER A 64 -24.61 15.28 -15.55
N TYR A 65 -25.51 15.04 -14.61
CA TYR A 65 -26.72 14.23 -14.82
C TYR A 65 -27.81 14.97 -15.62
N TRP A 66 -28.63 14.22 -16.36
CA TRP A 66 -29.59 14.78 -17.32
C TRP A 66 -30.82 15.40 -16.65
N ASP A 67 -31.32 14.82 -15.55
CA ASP A 67 -32.48 15.36 -14.84
C ASP A 67 -32.03 16.46 -13.86
N LYS A 68 -32.30 17.71 -14.23
CA LYS A 68 -31.97 18.91 -13.44
C LYS A 68 -32.98 19.20 -12.33
N PHE A 69 -34.14 18.54 -12.33
CA PHE A 69 -35.23 18.83 -11.42
C PHE A 69 -35.32 17.86 -10.24
N VAL A 70 -34.33 16.98 -10.05
CA VAL A 70 -34.26 15.99 -8.96
C VAL A 70 -34.50 16.63 -7.60
N LYS A 71 -33.88 17.78 -7.29
CA LYS A 71 -34.10 18.46 -6.00
C LYS A 71 -35.55 18.90 -5.79
N LYS A 72 -36.20 19.42 -6.84
CA LYS A 72 -37.61 19.83 -6.78
C LYS A 72 -38.53 18.61 -6.61
N LYS A 73 -38.22 17.50 -7.29
CA LYS A 73 -38.96 16.23 -7.15
C LYS A 73 -38.84 15.64 -5.76
N VAL A 74 -37.62 15.56 -5.22
CA VAL A 74 -37.36 15.08 -3.85
C VAL A 74 -38.09 15.96 -2.84
N ARG A 75 -38.02 17.28 -2.99
CA ARG A 75 -38.75 18.21 -2.12
C ARG A 75 -40.26 17.97 -2.12
N ASN A 76 -40.85 17.78 -3.30
CA ASN A 76 -42.30 17.55 -3.42
C ASN A 76 -42.73 16.15 -2.96
N LYS A 77 -41.84 15.16 -3.03
CA LYS A 77 -42.15 13.78 -2.63
C LYS A 77 -42.10 13.57 -1.12
N TYR A 78 -41.17 14.25 -0.44
CA TYR A 78 -40.94 14.10 1.00
C TYR A 78 -41.50 15.28 1.82
N SER A 79 -42.27 16.20 1.20
CA SER A 79 -42.90 17.33 1.89
C SER A 79 -43.89 16.92 2.97
N ASP A 80 -44.45 15.71 2.87
CA ASP A 80 -45.44 15.23 3.83
C ASP A 80 -44.77 14.63 5.08
N GLN A 81 -43.50 14.22 4.97
CA GLN A 81 -42.74 13.57 6.06
C GLN A 81 -41.81 14.56 6.79
N PHE A 82 -41.30 15.57 6.08
CA PHE A 82 -40.34 16.54 6.60
C PHE A 82 -40.82 17.97 6.35
N ASP A 83 -40.41 18.90 7.23
CA ASP A 83 -40.73 20.31 7.06
C ASP A 83 -40.12 20.88 5.76
N TYR A 84 -40.91 21.70 5.07
CA TYR A 84 -40.57 22.21 3.74
C TYR A 84 -39.30 23.07 3.77
N ASP A 85 -39.15 23.86 4.82
CA ASP A 85 -38.02 24.79 5.01
C ASP A 85 -36.72 24.04 5.36
N GLU A 86 -36.81 22.97 6.15
CA GLU A 86 -35.68 22.10 6.48
C GLU A 86 -35.15 21.37 5.25
N LEU A 87 -36.05 20.77 4.47
CA LEU A 87 -35.70 20.04 3.24
C LEU A 87 -35.08 20.95 2.18
N THR A 88 -35.58 22.18 2.05
CA THR A 88 -35.03 23.20 1.16
C THR A 88 -33.62 23.60 1.57
N ARG A 89 -33.38 23.78 2.88
CA ARG A 89 -32.05 24.09 3.44
C ARG A 89 -31.06 22.93 3.25
N PHE A 90 -31.51 21.68 3.47
CA PHE A 90 -30.68 20.48 3.31
C PHE A 90 -30.21 20.30 1.85
N LEU A 91 -31.12 20.47 0.89
CA LEU A 91 -30.83 20.37 -0.54
C LEU A 91 -30.02 21.56 -1.09
N GLY A 92 -29.72 22.55 -0.24
CA GLY A 92 -29.00 23.77 -0.64
C GLY A 92 -29.72 24.57 -1.72
N MET A 93 -31.06 24.47 -1.78
CA MET A 93 -31.87 25.30 -2.67
C MET A 93 -32.05 26.67 -2.01
N GLU A 94 -31.89 27.74 -2.78
CA GLU A 94 -32.19 29.06 -2.27
C GLU A 94 -33.71 29.24 -2.16
N LYS A 95 -34.18 29.93 -1.12
CA LYS A 95 -35.62 30.19 -0.88
C LYS A 95 -36.31 30.91 -2.06
N ASN A 96 -35.52 31.46 -2.99
CA ASN A 96 -35.96 32.32 -4.09
C ASN A 96 -36.01 31.60 -5.45
N ASP A 97 -35.64 30.32 -5.53
CA ASP A 97 -35.51 29.60 -6.82
C ASP A 97 -36.84 28.99 -7.32
N THR A 98 -37.93 29.35 -6.65
CA THR A 98 -39.30 29.24 -7.13
C THR A 98 -39.64 30.58 -7.76
N SER A 99 -39.76 30.61 -9.09
CA SER A 99 -40.06 31.76 -9.97
C SER A 99 -38.87 32.65 -10.40
N GLY A 100 -38.38 32.38 -11.62
CA GLY A 100 -38.24 33.40 -12.68
C GLY A 100 -37.44 34.68 -12.43
N LYS A 101 -36.54 34.74 -11.44
CA LYS A 101 -35.74 35.94 -11.19
C LYS A 101 -34.39 35.84 -11.91
N PHE A 102 -34.35 36.39 -13.12
CA PHE A 102 -33.12 36.81 -13.79
C PHE A 102 -32.42 37.84 -12.87
N GLU A 103 -31.51 37.35 -12.03
CA GLU A 103 -30.67 38.23 -11.23
C GLU A 103 -29.69 38.95 -12.15
N ILE A 104 -29.79 40.28 -12.13
CA ILE A 104 -28.92 41.22 -12.81
C ILE A 104 -27.49 40.93 -12.36
N VAL A 105 -26.69 40.38 -13.28
CA VAL A 105 -25.25 40.19 -13.13
C VAL A 105 -24.61 41.56 -12.89
N LYS A 106 -24.20 41.81 -11.64
CA LYS A 106 -23.40 42.99 -11.27
C LYS A 106 -22.06 42.97 -12.04
N PRO A 107 -21.52 44.14 -12.41
CA PRO A 107 -20.41 44.23 -13.35
C PRO A 107 -19.14 43.60 -12.80
N ILE A 108 -18.64 42.67 -13.61
CA ILE A 108 -17.27 42.19 -13.78
C ILE A 108 -16.23 42.92 -12.91
N GLU A 109 -15.88 42.31 -11.77
CA GLU A 109 -14.51 42.41 -11.26
C GLU A 109 -13.69 41.36 -12.03
N THR A 110 -12.98 41.80 -13.07
CA THR A 110 -12.00 41.01 -13.82
C THR A 110 -10.83 40.64 -12.91
N GLY A 111 -11.03 39.62 -12.09
CA GLY A 111 -9.99 39.01 -11.28
C GLY A 111 -10.22 37.51 -11.23
N LEU A 112 -9.17 36.71 -11.50
CA LEU A 112 -9.21 35.25 -11.38
C LEU A 112 -9.81 34.81 -10.03
N TRP A 113 -9.57 35.58 -8.97
CA TRP A 113 -10.13 35.37 -7.62
C TRP A 113 -11.66 35.48 -7.54
N ALA A 114 -12.27 36.45 -8.22
CA ALA A 114 -13.73 36.59 -8.29
C ALA A 114 -14.35 35.40 -9.04
N LYS A 115 -13.68 34.95 -10.12
CA LYS A 115 -14.08 33.75 -10.86
C LYS A 115 -13.94 32.48 -10.01
N ILE A 116 -12.89 32.34 -9.21
CA ILE A 116 -12.70 31.20 -8.30
C ILE A 116 -13.78 31.20 -7.19
N LYS A 117 -14.14 32.37 -6.64
CA LYS A 117 -15.20 32.47 -5.63
C LYS A 117 -16.60 32.17 -6.20
N SER A 118 -16.83 32.41 -7.49
CA SER A 118 -18.08 32.06 -8.18
C SER A 118 -18.25 30.56 -8.41
N ILE A 119 -17.18 29.77 -8.31
CA ILE A 119 -17.21 28.32 -8.48
C ILE A 119 -17.69 27.66 -7.18
N ASP A 120 -18.64 26.73 -7.30
CA ASP A 120 -19.10 25.94 -6.16
C ASP A 120 -17.99 25.00 -5.68
N MET A 121 -17.21 25.46 -4.70
CA MET A 121 -16.09 24.72 -4.12
C MET A 121 -16.53 23.38 -3.52
N ARG A 122 -17.77 23.26 -3.02
CA ARG A 122 -18.28 21.98 -2.49
C ARG A 122 -18.39 20.96 -3.61
N TYR A 123 -19.00 21.37 -4.72
CA TYR A 123 -19.09 20.51 -5.90
C TYR A 123 -17.73 20.12 -6.46
N GLN A 124 -16.79 21.07 -6.54
CA GLN A 124 -15.45 20.78 -7.06
C GLN A 124 -14.68 19.81 -6.18
N VAL A 125 -14.66 20.03 -4.85
CA VAL A 125 -13.98 19.11 -3.91
C VAL A 125 -14.57 17.71 -4.02
N TRP A 126 -15.89 17.61 -4.09
CA TRP A 126 -16.57 16.35 -4.32
C TRP A 126 -16.15 15.67 -5.63
N LYS A 127 -16.15 16.43 -6.73
CA LYS A 127 -15.78 15.96 -8.07
C LYS A 127 -14.34 15.45 -8.11
N TRP A 128 -13.41 16.21 -7.52
CA TRP A 128 -12.02 15.80 -7.38
C TRP A 128 -11.89 14.51 -6.58
N GLY A 129 -12.56 14.38 -5.44
CA GLY A 129 -12.49 13.14 -4.66
C GLY A 129 -13.07 11.94 -5.43
N VAL A 130 -14.15 12.11 -6.20
CA VAL A 130 -14.65 11.02 -7.07
C VAL A 130 -13.60 10.59 -8.10
N ILE A 131 -12.93 11.56 -8.75
CA ILE A 131 -11.86 11.29 -9.72
C ILE A 131 -10.70 10.57 -9.04
N PHE A 132 -10.27 11.02 -7.86
CA PHE A 132 -9.17 10.39 -7.12
C PHE A 132 -9.51 9.01 -6.58
N THR A 133 -10.78 8.70 -6.33
CA THR A 133 -11.20 7.34 -5.91
C THR A 133 -11.34 6.35 -7.07
N ASP A 134 -11.28 6.80 -8.34
CA ASP A 134 -11.38 5.90 -9.48
C ASP A 134 -10.06 5.15 -9.71
N ASN A 135 -10.11 3.82 -9.62
CA ASN A 135 -8.94 2.94 -9.81
C ASN A 135 -8.23 3.18 -11.15
N SER A 136 -8.98 3.48 -12.22
CA SER A 136 -8.37 3.71 -13.53
C SER A 136 -7.65 5.06 -13.58
N PHE A 137 -8.20 6.10 -12.95
CA PHE A 137 -7.52 7.40 -12.84
C PHE A 137 -6.24 7.27 -12.01
N LEU A 138 -6.32 6.61 -10.85
CA LEU A 138 -5.15 6.37 -9.99
C LEU A 138 -4.04 5.62 -10.74
N TYR A 139 -4.38 4.60 -11.54
CA TYR A 139 -3.39 3.90 -12.35
C TYR A 139 -2.65 4.85 -13.31
N VAL A 140 -3.37 5.67 -14.08
CA VAL A 140 -2.74 6.63 -15.01
C VAL A 140 -1.98 7.73 -14.26
N PHE A 141 -2.49 8.16 -13.10
CA PHE A 141 -1.84 9.15 -12.25
C PHE A 141 -0.52 8.64 -11.67
N PHE A 142 -0.49 7.42 -11.13
CA PHE A 142 0.73 6.79 -10.63
C PHE A 142 1.71 6.49 -11.76
N TYR A 143 1.23 6.07 -12.93
CA TYR A 143 2.07 5.92 -14.11
C TYR A 143 2.75 7.23 -14.49
N PHE A 144 2.01 8.35 -14.47
CA PHE A 144 2.59 9.68 -14.67
C PHE A 144 3.59 10.06 -13.57
N LEU A 145 3.25 9.81 -12.30
CA LEU A 145 4.12 10.12 -11.17
C LEU A 145 5.44 9.33 -11.23
N PHE A 146 5.39 8.03 -11.47
CA PHE A 146 6.58 7.22 -11.64
C PHE A 146 7.41 7.66 -12.85
N SER A 147 6.79 8.15 -13.92
CA SER A 147 7.52 8.70 -15.06
C SER A 147 8.29 9.97 -14.68
N VAL A 148 7.71 10.84 -13.85
CA VAL A 148 8.40 12.02 -13.31
C VAL A 148 9.53 11.60 -12.36
N VAL A 149 9.26 10.66 -11.44
CA VAL A 149 10.28 10.13 -10.52
C VAL A 149 11.42 9.43 -11.28
N GLY A 150 11.12 8.79 -12.40
CA GLY A 150 12.11 8.16 -13.28
C GLY A 150 13.15 9.12 -13.85
N ASN A 151 12.81 10.42 -13.97
CA ASN A 151 13.79 11.43 -14.35
C ASN A 151 14.85 11.65 -13.27
N PHE A 152 14.50 11.43 -11.99
CA PHE A 152 15.45 11.53 -10.89
C PHE A 152 16.17 10.20 -10.62
N ALA A 153 15.53 9.06 -10.91
CA ALA A 153 16.08 7.73 -10.69
C ALA A 153 15.78 6.78 -11.87
N PHE A 154 16.80 6.50 -12.68
CA PHE A 154 16.66 5.70 -13.91
C PHE A 154 16.05 4.30 -13.69
N PHE A 155 16.24 3.69 -12.52
CA PHE A 155 15.70 2.36 -12.21
C PHE A 155 14.17 2.30 -12.26
N VAL A 156 13.48 3.42 -12.02
CA VAL A 156 12.01 3.47 -12.03
C VAL A 156 11.43 3.25 -13.44
N TYR A 157 12.21 3.46 -14.50
CA TYR A 157 11.79 3.08 -15.85
C TYR A 157 11.68 1.56 -16.04
N ALA A 158 12.45 0.75 -15.30
CA ALA A 158 12.32 -0.71 -15.33
C ALA A 158 10.93 -1.17 -14.83
N ILE A 159 10.36 -0.46 -13.86
CA ILE A 159 9.00 -0.74 -13.34
C ILE A 159 7.95 -0.51 -14.43
N HIS A 160 8.09 0.54 -15.25
CA HIS A 160 7.17 0.77 -16.38
C HIS A 160 7.26 -0.34 -17.42
N LEU A 161 8.48 -0.85 -17.68
CA LEU A 161 8.68 -1.95 -18.61
C LEU A 161 8.06 -3.25 -18.08
N LEU A 162 8.21 -3.52 -16.79
CA LEU A 162 7.55 -4.66 -16.12
C LEU A 162 6.03 -4.56 -16.23
N ASP A 163 5.45 -3.39 -15.99
CA ASP A 163 4.01 -3.17 -16.11
C ASP A 163 3.51 -3.41 -17.56
N VAL A 164 4.26 -2.92 -18.56
CA VAL A 164 3.97 -3.22 -19.97
C VAL A 164 4.03 -4.72 -20.25
N ALA A 165 4.97 -5.47 -19.66
CA ALA A 165 5.03 -6.92 -19.80
C ALA A 165 3.80 -7.61 -19.16
N ILE A 166 3.37 -7.17 -17.97
CA ILE A 166 2.20 -7.71 -17.26
C ILE A 166 0.88 -7.36 -17.98
N SER A 167 0.86 -6.30 -18.81
CA SER A 167 -0.30 -5.93 -19.62
C SER A 167 -0.72 -7.01 -20.64
N ILE A 168 0.18 -7.96 -20.96
CA ILE A 168 -0.12 -9.10 -21.83
C ILE A 168 -1.17 -10.00 -21.17
N LYS A 169 -2.23 -10.31 -21.92
CA LYS A 169 -3.41 -11.04 -21.41
C LYS A 169 -3.05 -12.36 -20.71
N SER A 170 -2.12 -13.13 -21.27
CA SER A 170 -1.68 -14.41 -20.69
C SER A 170 -1.04 -14.23 -19.31
N LEU A 171 -0.10 -13.29 -19.17
CA LEU A 171 0.60 -13.05 -17.90
C LEU A 171 -0.33 -12.45 -16.85
N SER A 172 -1.21 -11.52 -17.25
CA SER A 172 -2.22 -10.96 -16.35
C SER A 172 -3.18 -12.02 -15.80
N THR A 173 -3.49 -13.06 -16.60
CA THR A 173 -4.35 -14.17 -16.18
C THR A 173 -3.66 -15.03 -15.14
N ILE A 174 -2.37 -15.34 -15.35
CA ILE A 174 -1.57 -16.10 -14.39
C ILE A 174 -1.47 -15.33 -13.07
N LEU A 175 -1.12 -14.05 -13.11
CA LEU A 175 -1.05 -13.22 -11.91
C LEU A 175 -2.40 -13.16 -11.20
N LYS A 176 -3.50 -12.98 -11.95
CA LYS A 176 -4.86 -12.98 -11.39
C LYS A 176 -5.21 -14.31 -10.72
N SER A 177 -4.76 -15.45 -11.26
CA SER A 177 -5.01 -16.75 -10.62
C SER A 177 -4.36 -16.85 -9.24
N ILE A 178 -3.15 -16.29 -9.07
CA ILE A 178 -2.44 -16.24 -7.80
C ILE A 178 -3.14 -15.26 -6.84
N THR A 179 -3.54 -14.09 -7.34
CA THR A 179 -4.17 -13.04 -6.51
C THR A 179 -5.67 -13.23 -6.31
N HIS A 180 -6.30 -14.20 -6.98
CA HIS A 180 -7.75 -14.44 -6.90
C HIS A 180 -8.19 -14.74 -5.46
N ASN A 181 -7.40 -15.54 -4.74
CA ASN A 181 -7.61 -15.86 -3.33
C ASN A 181 -6.67 -15.04 -2.43
N GLY A 182 -6.32 -13.81 -2.84
CA GLY A 182 -5.32 -12.98 -2.16
C GLY A 182 -5.62 -12.72 -0.69
N ARG A 183 -6.91 -12.69 -0.29
CA ARG A 183 -7.29 -12.57 1.12
C ARG A 183 -6.81 -13.75 1.96
N GLN A 184 -6.95 -14.97 1.44
CA GLN A 184 -6.48 -16.17 2.13
C GLN A 184 -4.95 -16.19 2.16
N LEU A 185 -4.30 -15.89 1.03
CA LEU A 185 -2.85 -15.80 0.94
C LEU A 185 -2.26 -14.81 1.96
N MET A 186 -2.84 -13.60 2.07
CA MET A 186 -2.39 -12.58 3.02
C MET A 186 -2.59 -13.03 4.48
N LEU A 187 -3.70 -13.69 4.79
CA LEU A 187 -3.96 -14.22 6.13
C LEU A 187 -2.92 -15.29 6.50
N THR A 188 -2.60 -16.18 5.56
CA THR A 188 -1.57 -17.22 5.76
C THR A 188 -0.17 -16.62 5.95
N ILE A 189 0.23 -15.64 5.13
CA ILE A 189 1.53 -14.96 5.28
C ILE A 189 1.62 -14.24 6.63
N MET A 190 0.54 -13.57 7.05
CA MET A 190 0.46 -12.91 8.35
C MET A 190 0.62 -13.91 9.50
N LEU A 191 -0.09 -15.04 9.45
CA LEU A 191 0.02 -16.08 10.48
C LEU A 191 1.44 -16.68 10.53
N MET A 192 2.03 -16.99 9.38
CA MET A 192 3.41 -17.50 9.29
C MET A 192 4.41 -16.51 9.92
N THR A 193 4.27 -15.22 9.62
CA THR A 193 5.12 -14.15 10.17
C THR A 193 5.04 -14.10 11.70
N VAL A 194 3.83 -14.21 12.27
CA VAL A 194 3.61 -14.24 13.73
C VAL A 194 4.26 -15.47 14.37
N VAL A 195 4.13 -16.66 13.77
CA VAL A 195 4.75 -17.89 14.29
C VAL A 195 6.27 -17.76 14.31
N VAL A 196 6.87 -17.26 13.23
CA VAL A 196 8.32 -17.01 13.16
C VAL A 196 8.75 -16.00 14.23
N TYR A 197 7.99 -14.93 14.43
CA TYR A 197 8.26 -13.93 15.46
C TYR A 197 8.28 -14.54 16.85
N LEU A 198 7.26 -15.32 17.23
CA LEU A 198 7.20 -16.00 18.53
C LEU A 198 8.40 -16.93 18.73
N TYR A 199 8.76 -17.72 17.71
CA TYR A 199 9.93 -18.59 17.77
C TYR A 199 11.24 -17.81 17.95
N THR A 200 11.40 -16.66 17.26
CA THR A 200 12.58 -15.81 17.43
C THR A 200 12.68 -15.19 18.82
N VAL A 201 11.56 -14.77 19.41
CA VAL A 201 11.53 -14.20 20.77
C VAL A 201 11.86 -15.26 21.81
N VAL A 202 11.33 -16.48 21.68
CA VAL A 202 11.68 -17.61 22.55
C VAL A 202 13.16 -17.95 22.39
N ALA A 203 13.66 -18.06 21.16
CA ALA A 203 15.06 -18.37 20.91
C ALA A 203 16.02 -17.30 21.46
N PHE A 204 15.67 -16.02 21.31
CA PHE A 204 16.46 -14.91 21.85
C PHE A 204 16.46 -14.88 23.39
N ASN A 205 15.32 -15.16 24.03
CA ASN A 205 15.25 -15.18 25.50
C ASN A 205 15.99 -16.38 26.12
N PHE A 206 15.90 -17.57 25.53
CA PHE A 206 16.52 -18.78 26.10
C PHE A 206 17.97 -19.00 25.67
N PHE A 207 18.32 -18.75 24.40
CA PHE A 207 19.65 -19.06 23.87
C PHE A 207 20.65 -17.90 23.90
N ARG A 208 20.26 -16.69 24.33
CA ARG A 208 21.21 -15.56 24.48
C ARG A 208 22.46 -15.94 25.27
N LYS A 209 22.35 -16.79 26.30
CA LYS A 209 23.49 -17.24 27.10
C LYS A 209 24.42 -18.26 26.40
N PHE A 210 23.96 -18.96 25.37
CA PHE A 210 24.77 -19.96 24.64
C PHE A 210 25.50 -19.38 23.44
N TYR A 211 24.98 -18.29 22.84
CA TYR A 211 25.66 -17.57 21.75
C TYR A 211 26.64 -16.49 22.22
N THR A 212 26.72 -16.21 23.53
CA THR A 212 27.64 -15.18 24.09
C THR A 212 28.92 -15.80 24.67
N LYS A 213 29.37 -16.95 24.15
CA LYS A 213 30.63 -17.56 24.60
C LYS A 213 31.48 -17.94 23.40
N GLU A 214 32.68 -17.34 23.38
CA GLU A 214 33.84 -17.61 22.52
C GLU A 214 33.62 -17.12 21.07
N GLU A 215 34.32 -16.11 20.53
CA GLU A 215 35.66 -15.58 20.79
C GLU A 215 35.69 -14.05 20.66
N ASP A 216 36.58 -13.42 21.44
CA ASP A 216 37.00 -12.03 21.29
C ASP A 216 37.89 -11.91 20.04
N GLU A 217 37.39 -11.28 18.97
CA GLU A 217 38.04 -10.31 18.07
C GLU A 217 37.21 -10.18 16.78
N GLU A 218 36.87 -8.93 16.41
CA GLU A 218 35.92 -8.53 15.35
C GLU A 218 34.43 -8.86 15.60
N ARG A 219 33.81 -7.96 16.39
CA ARG A 219 32.36 -7.82 16.49
C ARG A 219 31.75 -7.55 15.11
N GLU A 220 31.15 -8.58 14.51
CA GLU A 220 30.07 -8.36 13.55
C GLU A 220 28.84 -7.90 14.34
N GLU A 221 28.59 -6.59 14.38
CA GLU A 221 27.54 -5.96 15.18
C GLU A 221 26.10 -6.27 14.70
N ASN A 222 25.95 -7.21 13.78
CA ASN A 222 24.69 -7.55 13.10
C ASN A 222 23.73 -8.39 13.95
N CYS A 223 24.10 -8.83 15.16
CA CYS A 223 23.30 -9.75 15.99
C CYS A 223 22.91 -9.22 17.38
N LYS A 224 22.75 -7.89 17.54
CA LYS A 224 22.28 -7.28 18.80
C LYS A 224 20.77 -7.00 18.81
N ASP A 225 20.19 -6.65 17.66
CA ASP A 225 18.79 -6.25 17.56
C ASP A 225 17.85 -7.43 17.29
N MET A 226 16.78 -7.52 18.09
CA MET A 226 15.70 -8.52 17.95
C MET A 226 15.11 -8.52 16.53
N PHE A 227 15.06 -7.35 15.88
CA PHE A 227 14.59 -7.19 14.52
C PHE A 227 15.53 -7.80 13.48
N THR A 228 16.84 -7.68 13.65
CA THR A 228 17.83 -8.27 12.73
C THR A 228 17.80 -9.80 12.82
N THR A 229 17.69 -10.37 14.02
CA THR A 229 17.50 -11.82 14.22
C THR A 229 16.19 -12.32 13.59
N PHE A 230 15.11 -11.55 13.73
CA PHE A 230 13.83 -11.86 13.08
C PHE A 230 13.91 -11.78 11.56
N LEU A 231 14.55 -10.75 11.00
CA LEU A 231 14.79 -10.63 9.56
C LEU A 231 15.67 -11.75 9.02
N MET A 232 16.75 -12.12 9.72
CA MET A 232 17.60 -13.25 9.31
C MET A 232 16.83 -14.58 9.34
N ARG A 233 16.07 -14.84 10.42
CA ARG A 233 15.30 -16.09 10.55
C ARG A 233 14.17 -16.17 9.53
N SER A 234 13.46 -15.07 9.28
CA SER A 234 12.40 -15.01 8.28
C SER A 234 12.96 -15.15 6.87
N LYS A 235 14.06 -14.47 6.51
CA LYS A 235 14.76 -14.68 5.24
C LYS A 235 15.17 -16.15 5.04
N LYS A 236 15.82 -16.75 6.05
CA LYS A 236 16.23 -18.16 6.04
C LYS A 236 15.07 -19.14 5.90
N LEU A 237 13.87 -18.79 6.37
CA LEU A 237 12.69 -19.64 6.30
C LEU A 237 11.86 -19.43 5.02
N ILE A 238 11.90 -18.23 4.41
CA ILE A 238 11.00 -17.81 3.33
C ILE A 238 11.61 -17.98 1.94
N ALA A 239 12.88 -17.65 1.71
CA ALA A 239 13.43 -17.72 0.35
C ALA A 239 14.97 -17.57 0.30
N ILE A 240 15.62 -18.45 -0.47
CA ILE A 240 16.39 -18.03 -1.65
C ILE A 240 17.37 -16.87 -1.39
N ASP A 241 18.39 -17.12 -0.60
CA ASP A 241 19.78 -16.78 -0.90
C ASP A 241 20.65 -17.53 0.11
N GLU A 242 21.74 -18.10 -0.39
CA GLU A 242 22.81 -18.70 0.39
C GLU A 242 23.70 -17.57 0.91
N THR A 243 23.13 -16.58 1.61
CA THR A 243 23.97 -15.73 2.47
C THR A 243 24.40 -16.60 3.63
N GLU A 244 25.59 -17.17 3.45
CA GLU A 244 26.38 -17.87 4.44
C GLU A 244 26.27 -17.16 5.80
N CYS A 245 25.56 -17.81 6.72
CA CYS A 245 26.23 -18.16 7.95
C CYS A 245 26.40 -19.68 7.92
N LEU A 246 27.11 -20.18 6.91
CA LEU A 246 27.73 -21.48 7.00
C LEU A 246 29.19 -21.28 6.64
N SER A 247 30.07 -21.62 7.57
CA SER A 247 31.00 -22.68 7.25
C SER A 247 31.42 -23.39 8.57
N PRO A 248 32.10 -24.54 8.50
CA PRO A 248 31.47 -25.81 8.86
C PRO A 248 32.38 -26.64 9.80
N SER A 249 31.99 -27.90 9.97
CA SER A 249 32.77 -29.06 10.43
C SER A 249 32.57 -29.51 11.89
N GLN A 250 32.15 -30.78 11.97
CA GLN A 250 32.10 -31.62 13.14
C GLN A 250 33.52 -31.82 13.72
N SER A 251 33.63 -31.74 15.06
CA SER A 251 34.29 -32.67 16.02
C SER A 251 35.59 -33.40 15.61
N PRO A 252 36.54 -33.76 16.51
CA PRO A 252 36.66 -33.52 17.97
C PRO A 252 38.07 -33.02 18.39
N GLU A 253 38.22 -32.20 19.44
CA GLU A 253 39.46 -32.20 20.26
C GLU A 253 39.28 -31.37 21.54
N ASN A 254 38.63 -31.96 22.54
CA ASN A 254 38.90 -31.59 23.93
C ASN A 254 40.14 -32.37 24.39
N SER A 255 41.30 -31.72 24.41
CA SER A 255 42.34 -32.06 25.40
C SER A 255 43.18 -30.84 25.73
N PHE A 256 42.75 -30.16 26.79
CA PHE A 256 43.55 -29.26 27.62
C PHE A 256 44.65 -30.08 28.36
N LEU A 257 45.86 -29.49 28.47
CA LEU A 257 47.08 -30.03 29.11
C LEU A 257 46.84 -30.50 30.56
N GLN A 258 47.36 -31.62 31.07
CA GLN A 258 48.75 -31.99 31.46
C GLN A 258 48.74 -33.46 32.01
N PRO A 259 49.86 -34.10 32.40
CA PRO A 259 51.20 -34.22 31.81
C PRO A 259 51.56 -35.72 31.52
N SER A 260 52.77 -35.97 31.03
CA SER A 260 53.47 -37.28 30.92
C SER A 260 53.55 -37.95 29.54
N SER A 261 54.80 -38.22 29.15
CA SER A 261 55.29 -39.19 28.15
C SER A 261 55.07 -38.91 26.65
N THR A 262 56.15 -38.40 26.05
CA THR A 262 56.70 -38.74 24.72
C THR A 262 55.69 -38.90 23.56
N LYS A 263 55.47 -37.83 22.78
CA LYS A 263 54.83 -37.93 21.46
C LYS A 263 55.72 -37.32 20.36
N LEU A 264 56.00 -38.17 19.37
CA LEU A 264 56.73 -37.88 18.13
C LEU A 264 56.07 -36.70 17.40
N THR A 265 56.84 -35.65 17.08
CA THR A 265 56.34 -34.56 16.24
C THR A 265 56.83 -34.77 14.81
N ILE A 266 55.90 -34.99 13.87
CA ILE A 266 56.16 -35.11 12.44
C ILE A 266 55.66 -33.83 11.78
N THR A 267 56.56 -33.05 11.19
CA THR A 267 56.20 -31.83 10.45
C THR A 267 56.41 -32.09 8.96
N LYS A 268 55.32 -32.02 8.17
CA LYS A 268 55.40 -32.05 6.70
C LYS A 268 55.65 -30.63 6.19
N THR A 269 56.74 -30.42 5.46
CA THR A 269 56.97 -29.19 4.70
C THR A 269 56.99 -29.51 3.20
N TYR A 270 56.28 -28.70 2.41
CA TYR A 270 56.25 -28.80 0.95
C TYR A 270 57.24 -27.81 0.35
N SER A 271 58.18 -28.31 -0.47
CA SER A 271 59.12 -27.46 -1.22
C SER A 271 58.77 -27.47 -2.71
N ASN A 272 58.83 -26.28 -3.30
CA ASN A 272 58.38 -25.94 -4.64
C ASN A 272 59.37 -26.46 -5.71
N LYS A 273 59.45 -27.80 -5.89
CA LYS A 273 60.12 -28.52 -6.99
C LYS A 273 60.01 -30.06 -6.90
N GLY A 274 58.90 -30.59 -6.34
CA GLY A 274 58.54 -32.01 -6.48
C GLY A 274 59.37 -33.04 -5.69
N LYS A 275 60.15 -32.61 -4.68
CA LYS A 275 60.78 -33.52 -3.70
C LYS A 275 60.14 -33.36 -2.33
N PHE A 276 59.77 -34.50 -1.72
CA PHE A 276 59.13 -34.55 -0.42
C PHE A 276 60.19 -34.70 0.68
N MET A 277 60.17 -33.81 1.68
CA MET A 277 61.04 -33.90 2.84
C MET A 277 60.18 -34.02 4.09
N LEU A 278 60.41 -35.07 4.88
CA LEU A 278 59.75 -35.31 6.16
C LEU A 278 60.76 -35.06 7.28
N ILE A 279 60.40 -34.20 8.23
CA ILE A 279 61.21 -33.92 9.41
C ILE A 279 60.50 -34.52 10.62
N VAL A 280 61.19 -35.45 11.29
CA VAL A 280 60.71 -36.10 12.52
C VAL A 280 61.75 -35.83 13.59
N ASN A 281 61.36 -35.10 14.65
CA ASN A 281 62.22 -34.79 15.80
C ASN A 281 63.65 -34.30 15.43
N GLY A 282 63.78 -33.42 14.44
CA GLY A 282 65.05 -32.76 14.09
C GLY A 282 66.02 -33.54 13.20
N TYR A 283 65.65 -34.73 12.71
CA TYR A 283 66.44 -35.47 11.73
C TYR A 283 65.77 -35.41 10.34
N ASN A 284 66.57 -35.11 9.31
CA ASN A 284 66.11 -35.01 7.92
C ASN A 284 66.13 -36.40 7.25
N LEU A 285 64.97 -36.86 6.77
CA LEU A 285 64.87 -38.02 5.89
C LEU A 285 64.46 -37.56 4.48
N GLN A 286 65.35 -37.77 3.51
CA GLN A 286 65.11 -37.53 2.08
C GLN A 286 64.58 -38.81 1.42
N PHE A 287 63.51 -38.67 0.64
CA PHE A 287 63.03 -39.66 -0.33
C PHE A 287 63.16 -39.09 -1.75
#